data_AF-T1C014-F1
#
_entry.id   AF-T1C014-F1
#
_cell.length_a   1.000
_cell.length_b   1.000
_cell.length_c   1.000
_cell.angle_alpha   90.00
_cell.angle_beta   90.00
_cell.angle_gamma   90.00
#
_symmetry.space_group_name_H-M   'P 1'
#
loop_
_entity.id
_entity.type
_entity.pdbx_description
1 polymer ?
#
loop_
_entity_poly.entity_id
_entity_poly.type
_entity_poly.pdbx_seq_one_letter_code
_entity_poly.pdbx_strand_id
1 'polypeptide(L)'
;MTAGRSHSEHCTLRSDADGYLNRGPGFQWDHTVIRPDPADRARMALSSPPRSRLTIRRSEGPPVVGDAPFDPVAIVERFARQLRTQERSPCTVKQYTHIARTFLAFVAKPLEEVSLPDLERYREHLVLQRHYSKNSVYTTVRGLTCLFRSFGLAIAEGLEVPRRPERLPRYLSPEETHRLIEVVADSARNSAIVHVLAYGGLRVSELCDLEVQDID
;
A
#
# COMPACT_ATOMS: atom_id res chain seq x y z
N MET A 1 -52.87 45.02 -12.26
CA MET A 1 -52.95 45.26 -10.81
C MET A 1 -52.28 44.08 -10.12
N THR A 2 -51.17 44.14 -9.40
CA THR A 2 -50.32 45.24 -8.91
C THR A 2 -49.01 44.59 -8.40
N ALA A 3 -47.85 45.23 -8.68
CA ALA A 3 -46.54 45.21 -7.98
C ALA A 3 -45.85 43.85 -7.66
N GLY A 4 -44.55 43.64 -7.93
CA GLY A 4 -43.37 44.42 -7.46
C GLY A 4 -42.90 43.82 -6.12
N ARG A 5 -41.63 43.55 -5.79
CA ARG A 5 -40.31 44.02 -6.23
C ARG A 5 -39.23 43.01 -5.75
N SER A 6 -38.07 43.09 -6.38
CA SER A 6 -36.76 42.71 -5.85
C SER A 6 -36.42 43.37 -4.50
N HIS A 7 -35.67 42.68 -3.65
CA HIS A 7 -34.53 43.29 -2.92
C HIS A 7 -33.54 42.25 -2.39
N SER A 8 -32.29 42.56 -2.70
CA SER A 8 -31.02 42.06 -2.20
C SER A 8 -30.58 42.85 -0.97
N GLU A 9 -30.12 42.19 0.09
CA GLU A 9 -29.22 42.75 1.12
C GLU A 9 -28.36 41.58 1.63
N HIS A 10 -27.08 41.48 1.27
CA HIS A 10 -25.93 42.07 1.95
C HIS A 10 -25.95 41.93 3.48
N CYS A 11 -25.18 40.97 4.01
CA CYS A 11 -24.72 40.97 5.40
C CYS A 11 -23.20 40.75 5.40
N THR A 12 -22.49 41.72 5.95
CA THR A 12 -21.02 41.84 5.96
C THR A 12 -20.39 41.26 7.24
N LEU A 13 -19.25 40.58 7.03
CA LEU A 13 -18.03 40.48 7.86
C LEU A 13 -18.11 40.56 9.39
N ARG A 14 -17.63 39.48 10.04
CA ARG A 14 -16.65 39.46 11.15
C ARG A 14 -16.23 38.01 11.39
N SER A 15 -15.02 37.61 10.98
CA SER A 15 -13.85 37.41 11.87
C SER A 15 -14.23 36.90 13.26
N ASP A 16 -13.90 35.65 13.55
CA ASP A 16 -13.16 35.27 14.76
C ASP A 16 -12.79 33.79 14.63
N ALA A 17 -11.51 33.59 14.35
CA ALA A 17 -10.83 32.32 14.52
C ALA A 17 -10.48 32.24 16.00
N ASP A 18 -11.05 31.30 16.74
CA ASP A 18 -10.42 30.79 17.95
C ASP A 18 -11.12 29.56 18.52
N GLY A 19 -10.29 28.62 18.95
CA GLY A 19 -10.65 27.60 19.93
C GLY A 19 -11.14 26.30 19.32
N TYR A 20 -10.26 25.30 19.26
CA TYR A 20 -10.48 23.94 19.81
C TYR A 20 -9.17 23.15 19.68
N LEU A 21 -8.22 23.39 20.59
CA LEU A 21 -7.20 22.38 20.92
C LEU A 21 -7.13 22.26 22.45
N ASN A 22 -7.72 21.14 22.89
CA ASN A 22 -7.76 20.67 24.26
C ASN A 22 -6.34 20.44 24.81
N ARG A 23 -6.12 20.93 26.03
CA ARG A 23 -4.91 20.74 26.83
C ARG A 23 -4.99 19.43 27.61
N GLY A 24 -3.98 18.58 27.47
CA GLY A 24 -3.54 17.60 28.48
C GLY A 24 -2.25 18.11 29.17
N PRO A 25 -1.89 17.60 30.35
CA PRO A 25 -1.11 18.37 31.32
C PRO A 25 0.41 18.22 31.18
N GLY A 26 1.13 19.34 31.37
CA GLY A 26 2.40 19.38 32.10
C GLY A 26 3.65 18.90 31.38
N PHE A 27 4.23 19.74 30.51
CA PHE A 27 5.68 19.73 30.29
C PHE A 27 6.17 21.15 29.96
N GLN A 28 6.80 21.78 30.93
CA GLN A 28 7.27 23.17 30.86
C GLN A 28 8.74 23.14 30.44
N TRP A 29 9.06 23.55 29.21
CA TRP A 29 10.45 23.69 28.76
C TRP A 29 11.01 25.01 29.32
N ASP A 30 11.92 24.90 30.29
CA ASP A 30 12.73 26.02 30.77
C ASP A 30 13.76 26.37 29.68
N HIS A 31 13.49 27.45 28.93
CA HIS A 31 14.40 27.99 27.93
C HIS A 31 15.44 28.91 28.58
N THR A 32 16.22 28.37 29.52
CA THR A 32 17.45 29.01 29.99
C THR A 32 18.63 28.32 29.32
N VAL A 33 18.99 28.81 28.12
CA VAL A 33 20.22 28.42 27.43
C VAL A 33 21.40 28.94 28.26
N ILE A 34 22.00 28.08 29.09
CA ILE A 34 23.27 28.37 29.75
C ILE A 34 24.33 28.49 28.65
N ARG A 35 24.63 29.73 28.24
CA ARG A 35 25.77 30.03 27.37
C ARG A 35 27.03 29.91 28.25
N PRO A 36 27.99 29.03 27.93
CA PRO A 36 29.22 28.94 28.70
C PRO A 36 30.04 30.22 28.55
N ASP A 37 30.74 30.59 29.63
CA ASP A 37 31.60 31.78 29.73
C ASP A 37 32.72 31.72 28.66
N PRO A 38 33.00 32.83 27.94
CA PRO A 38 34.08 32.88 26.96
C PRO A 38 35.47 32.49 27.49
N ALA A 39 35.72 32.54 28.81
CA ALA A 39 36.99 32.11 29.39
C ALA A 39 37.21 30.58 29.40
N ASP A 40 36.15 29.77 29.42
CA ASP A 40 36.24 28.29 29.47
C ASP A 40 36.58 27.66 28.11
N ARG A 41 36.25 28.35 27.02
CA ARG A 41 36.58 27.90 25.65
C ARG A 41 38.09 27.87 25.38
N ALA A 42 38.85 28.74 26.01
CA ALA A 42 40.29 28.84 25.78
C ALA A 42 41.11 27.74 26.49
N ARG A 43 40.57 27.14 27.57
CA ARG A 43 41.27 26.09 28.34
C ARG A 43 41.08 24.67 27.78
N MET A 44 40.01 24.40 27.03
CA MET A 44 39.77 23.08 26.41
C MET A 44 40.59 22.81 25.14
N ALA A 45 41.22 23.82 24.53
CA ALA A 45 41.86 23.69 23.21
C ALA A 45 43.32 23.18 23.23
N LEU A 46 43.97 23.04 24.39
CA LEU A 46 45.42 22.84 24.47
C LEU A 46 45.89 21.46 24.99
N SER A 47 45.04 20.43 25.05
CA SER A 47 45.45 19.10 25.54
C SER A 47 45.25 17.93 24.57
N SER A 48 45.02 18.16 23.27
CA SER A 48 44.91 17.04 22.32
C SER A 48 46.29 16.52 21.90
N PRO A 49 46.63 15.24 22.16
CA PRO A 49 47.88 14.66 21.66
C PRO A 49 47.83 14.48 20.13
N PRO A 50 48.99 14.45 19.45
CA PRO A 50 49.03 14.32 18.00
C PRO A 50 48.41 12.99 17.57
N ARG A 51 47.35 13.06 16.76
CA ARG A 51 46.72 11.88 16.16
C ARG A 51 47.75 11.17 15.28
N SER A 52 48.30 10.07 15.78
CA SER A 52 49.09 9.13 14.98
C SER A 52 48.27 8.71 13.77
N ARG A 53 48.86 8.88 12.59
CA ARG A 53 48.28 8.60 11.28
C ARG A 53 47.99 7.11 11.14
N LEU A 54 46.86 6.67 11.69
CA LEU A 54 46.28 5.37 11.38
C LEU A 54 45.94 5.39 9.90
N THR A 55 46.77 4.74 9.09
CA THR A 55 46.45 4.37 7.72
C THR A 55 45.32 3.38 7.79
N ILE A 56 44.08 3.89 7.80
CA ILE A 56 42.90 3.07 7.55
C ILE A 56 43.13 2.48 6.16
N ARG A 57 43.52 1.19 6.10
CA ARG A 57 43.40 0.40 4.89
C ARG A 57 41.92 0.53 4.51
N ARG A 58 41.63 1.21 3.41
CA ARG A 58 40.31 1.14 2.78
C ARG A 58 40.09 -0.34 2.50
N SER A 59 39.29 -1.02 3.32
CA SER A 59 38.69 -2.28 2.91
C SER A 59 37.90 -1.95 1.66
N GLU A 60 38.29 -2.52 0.53
CA GLU A 60 37.52 -2.46 -0.69
C GLU A 60 36.08 -2.84 -0.32
N GLY A 61 35.16 -1.90 -0.50
CA GLY A 61 33.74 -2.19 -0.32
C GLY A 61 33.34 -3.33 -1.27
N PRO A 62 32.25 -4.06 -0.97
CA PRO A 62 31.76 -5.09 -1.87
C PRO A 62 31.61 -4.50 -3.28
N PRO A 63 31.91 -5.28 -4.33
CA PRO A 63 32.02 -4.77 -5.69
C PRO A 63 30.74 -4.02 -6.04
N VAL A 64 30.92 -2.77 -6.47
CA VAL A 64 29.85 -1.94 -7.00
C VAL A 64 29.25 -2.74 -8.17
N VAL A 65 28.02 -3.20 -8.03
CA VAL A 65 27.30 -3.94 -9.07
C VAL A 65 26.94 -2.95 -10.17
N GLY A 66 27.92 -2.60 -10.99
CA GLY A 66 27.75 -1.91 -12.26
C GLY A 66 27.55 -2.94 -13.37
N ASP A 67 26.58 -2.69 -14.25
CA ASP A 67 26.31 -3.38 -15.51
C ASP A 67 25.73 -4.81 -15.46
N ALA A 68 24.87 -5.11 -14.48
CA ALA A 68 24.01 -6.29 -14.62
C ALA A 68 22.99 -6.04 -15.75
N PRO A 69 22.89 -6.91 -16.78
CA PRO A 69 21.85 -6.82 -17.80
C PRO A 69 20.47 -6.79 -17.13
N PHE A 70 19.55 -6.00 -17.69
CA PHE A 70 18.16 -6.00 -17.24
C PHE A 70 17.59 -7.43 -17.29
N ASP A 71 17.47 -8.06 -16.12
CA ASP A 71 16.86 -9.38 -15.96
C ASP A 71 15.53 -9.26 -15.22
N PRO A 72 14.40 -9.21 -15.96
CA PRO A 72 13.09 -9.11 -15.36
C PRO A 72 12.73 -10.36 -14.54
N VAL A 73 13.30 -11.52 -14.85
CA VAL A 73 13.04 -12.77 -14.11
C VAL A 73 13.67 -12.68 -12.72
N ALA A 74 14.95 -12.30 -12.64
CA ALA A 74 15.65 -12.12 -11.37
C ALA A 74 14.96 -11.07 -10.47
N ILE A 75 14.48 -9.96 -11.04
CA ILE A 75 13.72 -8.94 -10.29
C ILE A 75 12.45 -9.54 -9.68
N VAL A 76 11.66 -10.27 -10.48
CA VAL A 76 10.42 -10.91 -10.01
C VAL A 76 10.69 -11.98 -8.96
N GLU A 77 11.75 -12.76 -9.09
CA GLU A 77 12.12 -13.79 -8.12
C GLU A 77 12.57 -13.19 -6.78
N ARG A 78 13.38 -12.13 -6.84
CA ARG A 78 13.78 -11.36 -5.66
C ARG A 78 12.56 -10.78 -4.95
N PHE A 79 11.63 -10.20 -5.72
CA PHE A 79 10.38 -9.68 -5.18
C PHE A 79 9.52 -10.79 -4.55
N ALA A 80 9.37 -11.93 -5.23
CA ALA A 80 8.63 -13.09 -4.71
C ALA A 80 9.22 -13.58 -3.37
N ARG A 81 10.55 -13.62 -3.26
CA ARG A 81 11.25 -14.00 -2.03
C ARG A 81 10.95 -13.03 -0.90
N GLN A 82 11.01 -11.72 -1.15
CA GLN A 82 10.67 -10.70 -0.16
C GLN A 82 9.21 -10.83 0.32
N LEU A 83 8.26 -11.05 -0.59
CA LEU A 83 6.86 -11.24 -0.21
C LEU A 83 6.66 -12.48 0.67
N ARG A 84 7.39 -13.57 0.41
CA ARG A 84 7.36 -14.77 1.25
C ARG A 84 7.98 -14.53 2.62
N THR A 85 9.10 -13.79 2.69
CA THR A 85 9.72 -13.39 3.97
C THR A 85 8.80 -12.49 4.81
N GLN A 86 7.90 -11.74 4.17
CA GLN A 86 6.86 -10.95 4.83
C GLN A 86 5.59 -11.74 5.17
N GLU A 87 5.61 -13.07 5.04
CA GLU A 87 4.49 -13.97 5.35
C GLU A 87 3.20 -13.60 4.59
N ARG A 88 3.33 -13.06 3.37
CA ARG A 88 2.18 -12.77 2.52
C ARG A 88 1.50 -14.06 2.07
N SER A 89 0.17 -14.02 1.96
CA SER A 89 -0.60 -15.18 1.51
C SER A 89 -0.11 -15.68 0.13
N PRO A 90 -0.16 -17.00 -0.15
CA PRO A 90 0.27 -17.56 -1.43
C PRO A 90 -0.45 -16.92 -2.62
N CYS A 91 -1.74 -16.59 -2.45
CA CYS A 91 -2.54 -15.89 -3.45
C CYS A 91 -1.99 -14.48 -3.74
N THR A 92 -1.64 -13.73 -2.68
CA THR A 92 -1.02 -12.41 -2.82
C THR A 92 0.33 -12.48 -3.53
N VAL A 93 1.19 -13.45 -3.16
CA VAL A 93 2.49 -13.65 -3.83
C VAL A 93 2.29 -13.91 -5.32
N LYS A 94 1.37 -14.82 -5.68
CA LYS A 94 1.04 -15.14 -7.08
C LYS A 94 0.53 -13.91 -7.84
N GLN A 95 -0.39 -13.16 -7.25
CA GLN A 95 -0.97 -11.98 -7.88
C GLN A 95 0.06 -10.87 -8.10
N TYR A 96 0.85 -10.56 -7.08
CA TYR A 96 1.81 -9.46 -7.13
C TYR A 96 3.00 -9.78 -8.04
N THR A 97 3.47 -11.03 -8.05
CA THR A 97 4.50 -11.48 -9.00
C THR A 97 4.00 -11.47 -10.44
N HIS A 98 2.73 -11.82 -10.67
CA HIS A 98 2.12 -11.68 -11.99
C HIS A 98 2.07 -10.22 -12.45
N ILE A 99 1.65 -9.30 -11.57
CA ILE A 99 1.64 -7.85 -11.85
C ILE A 99 3.05 -7.34 -12.18
N ALA A 100 4.04 -7.72 -11.37
CA ALA A 100 5.44 -7.32 -11.60
C ALA A 100 5.94 -7.82 -12.96
N ARG A 101 5.65 -9.09 -13.31
CA ARG A 101 6.05 -9.67 -14.59
C ARG A 101 5.42 -8.96 -15.78
N THR A 102 4.11 -8.71 -15.75
CA THR A 102 3.42 -8.02 -16.85
C THR A 102 3.88 -6.57 -17.00
N PHE A 103 4.16 -5.89 -15.89
CA PHE A 103 4.70 -4.54 -15.91
C PHE A 103 6.11 -4.47 -16.48
N LEU A 104 7.03 -5.31 -16.00
CA LEU A 104 8.42 -5.34 -16.48
C LEU A 104 8.50 -5.71 -17.97
N ALA A 105 7.63 -6.60 -18.43
CA ALA A 105 7.51 -6.93 -19.85
C ALA A 105 6.99 -5.75 -20.70
N PHE A 106 6.17 -4.86 -20.12
CA PHE A 106 5.66 -3.68 -20.83
C PHE A 106 6.69 -2.56 -20.90
N VAL A 107 7.36 -2.25 -19.79
CA VAL A 107 8.30 -1.12 -19.72
C VAL A 107 9.64 -1.46 -20.38
N ALA A 108 10.09 -2.72 -20.28
CA ALA A 108 11.36 -3.20 -20.84
C ALA A 108 12.58 -2.35 -20.41
N LYS A 109 12.56 -1.83 -19.18
CA LYS A 109 13.63 -1.05 -18.56
C LYS A 109 13.86 -1.51 -17.13
N PRO A 110 15.08 -1.33 -16.58
CA PRO A 110 15.34 -1.56 -15.16
C PRO A 110 14.48 -0.65 -14.26
N LEU A 111 14.18 -1.11 -13.04
CA LEU A 111 13.27 -0.42 -12.12
C LEU A 111 13.76 0.99 -11.74
N GLU A 112 15.08 1.17 -11.73
CA GLU A 112 15.78 2.41 -11.41
C GLU A 112 15.58 3.49 -12.48
N GLU A 113 15.33 3.11 -13.73
CA GLU A 113 15.10 4.02 -14.85
C GLU A 113 13.61 4.32 -15.09
N VAL A 114 12.71 3.64 -14.36
CA VAL A 114 11.27 3.86 -14.52
C VAL A 114 10.90 5.25 -14.01
N SER A 115 10.24 6.02 -14.86
CA SER A 115 9.70 7.33 -14.51
C SER A 115 8.20 7.28 -14.20
N LEU A 116 7.66 8.30 -13.52
CA LEU A 116 6.22 8.40 -13.28
C LEU A 116 5.39 8.37 -14.59
N PRO A 117 5.80 9.02 -15.70
CA PRO A 117 5.14 8.88 -17.00
C PRO A 117 5.13 7.46 -17.58
N ASP A 118 6.10 6.59 -17.24
CA ASP A 118 6.05 5.18 -17.64
C ASP A 118 4.94 4.43 -16.87
N LEU A 119 4.74 4.75 -15.58
CA LEU A 119 3.66 4.18 -14.76
C LEU A 119 2.28 4.63 -15.23
N GLU A 120 2.13 5.91 -15.59
CA GLU A 120 0.88 6.45 -16.15
C GLU A 120 0.56 5.81 -17.50
N ARG A 121 1.55 5.68 -18.40
CA ARG A 121 1.39 4.96 -19.68
C ARG A 121 0.97 3.51 -19.46
N TYR A 122 1.53 2.82 -18.47
CA TYR A 122 1.09 1.47 -18.14
C TYR A 122 -0.36 1.44 -17.61
N ARG A 123 -0.73 2.36 -16.71
CA ARG A 123 -2.11 2.49 -16.22
C ARG A 123 -3.08 2.72 -17.39
N GLU A 124 -2.74 3.61 -18.32
CA GLU A 124 -3.53 3.90 -19.51
C GLU A 124 -3.66 2.66 -20.41
N HIS A 125 -2.57 1.93 -20.66
CA HIS A 125 -2.59 0.65 -21.39
C HIS A 125 -3.58 -0.35 -20.76
N LEU A 126 -3.60 -0.48 -19.43
CA LEU A 126 -4.51 -1.39 -18.73
C LEU A 126 -5.98 -0.99 -18.90
N VAL A 127 -6.28 0.31 -18.89
CA VAL A 127 -7.65 0.82 -19.02
C VAL A 127 -8.14 0.77 -20.47
N LEU A 128 -7.35 1.33 -21.40
CA LEU A 128 -7.77 1.53 -22.79
C LEU A 128 -7.59 0.30 -23.67
N GLN A 129 -6.51 -0.46 -23.49
CA GLN A 129 -6.18 -1.59 -24.38
C GLN A 129 -6.55 -2.94 -23.76
N ARG A 130 -6.40 -3.09 -22.44
CA ARG A 130 -6.73 -4.35 -21.74
C ARG A 130 -8.13 -4.35 -21.12
N HIS A 131 -8.83 -3.22 -21.12
CA HIS A 131 -10.18 -3.06 -20.56
C HIS A 131 -10.32 -3.56 -19.12
N TYR A 132 -9.30 -3.31 -18.29
CA TYR A 132 -9.33 -3.73 -16.89
C TYR A 132 -10.41 -2.99 -16.11
N SER A 133 -11.09 -3.72 -15.22
CA SER A 133 -12.02 -3.11 -14.28
C SER A 133 -11.30 -2.15 -13.34
N LYS A 134 -12.00 -1.14 -12.79
CA LYS A 134 -11.42 -0.21 -11.80
C LYS A 134 -10.78 -0.93 -10.61
N ASN A 135 -11.36 -2.06 -10.17
CA ASN A 135 -10.81 -2.88 -9.08
C ASN A 135 -9.51 -3.62 -9.50
N SER A 136 -9.44 -4.08 -10.75
CA SER A 136 -8.23 -4.68 -11.30
C SER A 136 -7.10 -3.65 -11.42
N VAL A 137 -7.40 -2.44 -11.89
CA VAL A 137 -6.43 -1.33 -11.94
C VAL A 137 -5.98 -0.94 -10.53
N TYR A 138 -6.91 -0.79 -9.59
CA TYR A 138 -6.59 -0.55 -8.17
C TYR A 138 -5.58 -1.58 -7.63
N THR A 139 -5.86 -2.87 -7.83
CA THR A 139 -4.99 -3.95 -7.36
C THR A 139 -3.63 -3.91 -8.03
N THR A 140 -3.60 -3.56 -9.32
CA THR A 140 -2.35 -3.41 -10.07
C THR A 140 -1.50 -2.27 -9.53
N VAL A 141 -2.09 -1.09 -9.30
CA VAL A 141 -1.41 0.05 -8.69
C VAL A 141 -0.82 -0.33 -7.32
N ARG A 142 -1.59 -1.01 -6.46
CA ARG A 142 -1.09 -1.47 -5.15
C ARG A 142 0.06 -2.46 -5.27
N GLY A 143 -0.02 -3.39 -6.24
CA GLY A 143 1.06 -4.32 -6.55
C GLY A 143 2.34 -3.61 -7.00
N LEU A 144 2.20 -2.59 -7.86
CA LEU A 144 3.33 -1.76 -8.31
C LEU A 144 3.92 -0.95 -7.15
N THR A 145 3.11 -0.26 -6.36
CA THR A 145 3.60 0.45 -5.16
C THR A 145 4.37 -0.48 -4.24
N CYS A 146 3.89 -1.71 -4.03
CA CYS A 146 4.61 -2.72 -3.24
C CYS A 146 5.93 -3.14 -3.89
N LEU A 147 5.95 -3.33 -5.22
CA LEU A 147 7.16 -3.66 -5.98
C LEU A 147 8.21 -2.56 -5.81
N PHE A 148 7.92 -1.32 -6.16
CA PHE A 148 8.89 -0.22 -6.04
C PHE A 148 9.38 -0.03 -4.61
N ARG A 149 8.48 -0.09 -3.62
CA ARG A 149 8.87 0.00 -2.20
C ARG A 149 9.83 -1.13 -1.78
N SER A 150 9.67 -2.34 -2.31
CA SER A 150 10.54 -3.48 -1.98
C SER A 150 11.98 -3.32 -2.48
N PHE A 151 12.21 -2.42 -3.45
CA PHE A 151 13.51 -2.02 -3.97
C PHE A 151 13.96 -0.64 -3.45
N GLY A 152 13.24 -0.04 -2.51
CA GLY A 152 13.59 1.28 -1.93
C GLY A 152 13.22 2.47 -2.82
N LEU A 153 12.35 2.27 -3.81
CA LEU A 153 11.89 3.30 -4.73
C LEU A 153 10.48 3.80 -4.35
N ALA A 154 10.25 5.10 -4.40
CA ALA A 154 8.97 5.73 -4.02
C ALA A 154 8.16 6.29 -5.22
N ILE A 155 8.61 6.05 -6.46
CA ILE A 155 8.01 6.64 -7.68
C ILE A 155 6.52 6.28 -7.83
N ALA A 156 6.14 5.06 -7.46
CA ALA A 156 4.77 4.58 -7.54
C ALA A 156 3.82 5.12 -6.45
N GLU A 157 4.30 5.93 -5.51
CA GLU A 157 3.45 6.65 -4.55
C GLU A 157 2.80 7.89 -5.17
N GLY A 158 3.40 8.44 -6.23
CA GLY A 158 2.83 9.53 -7.01
C GLY A 158 1.71 9.10 -7.97
N LEU A 159 1.47 7.80 -8.12
CA LEU A 159 0.44 7.29 -9.03
C LEU A 159 -0.94 7.39 -8.38
N GLU A 160 -1.84 8.13 -9.03
CA GLU A 160 -3.20 8.27 -8.57
C GLU A 160 -3.93 6.91 -8.55
N VAL A 161 -4.38 6.51 -7.35
CA VAL A 161 -5.10 5.26 -7.15
C VAL A 161 -6.57 5.48 -7.54
N PRO A 162 -7.13 4.72 -8.50
CA PRO A 162 -8.53 4.85 -8.85
C PRO A 162 -9.40 4.49 -7.64
N ARG A 163 -10.46 5.27 -7.40
CA ARG A 163 -11.41 4.98 -6.34
C ARG A 163 -12.02 3.59 -6.56
N ARG A 164 -11.96 2.75 -5.53
CA ARG A 164 -12.53 1.41 -5.57
C ARG A 164 -14.04 1.54 -5.73
N PRO A 165 -14.66 0.93 -6.75
CA PRO A 165 -16.11 0.95 -6.88
C PRO A 165 -16.71 0.12 -5.75
N GLU A 166 -17.45 0.77 -4.85
CA GLU A 166 -18.30 0.08 -3.89
C GLU A 166 -19.55 -0.35 -4.62
N ARG A 167 -19.68 -1.66 -4.86
CA ARG A 167 -20.92 -2.25 -5.34
C ARG A 167 -21.66 -2.80 -4.13
N LEU A 168 -22.95 -2.53 -4.06
CA LEU A 168 -23.81 -3.21 -3.11
C LEU A 168 -23.68 -4.73 -3.34
N PRO A 169 -23.44 -5.53 -2.29
CA PRO A 169 -23.40 -6.98 -2.42
C PRO A 169 -24.70 -7.46 -3.04
N ARG A 170 -24.59 -8.23 -4.13
CA ARG A 170 -25.72 -8.97 -4.66
C ARG A 170 -25.83 -10.26 -3.85
N TYR A 171 -26.99 -10.49 -3.25
CA TYR A 171 -27.29 -11.70 -2.51
C TYR A 171 -28.41 -12.48 -3.21
N LEU A 172 -28.54 -13.76 -2.89
CA LEU A 172 -29.60 -14.63 -3.39
C LEU A 172 -30.88 -14.39 -2.61
N SER A 173 -32.03 -14.40 -3.28
CA SER A 173 -33.32 -14.46 -2.59
C SER A 173 -33.50 -15.82 -1.89
N PRO A 174 -34.43 -15.95 -0.93
CA PRO A 174 -34.77 -17.24 -0.34
C PRO A 174 -35.11 -18.29 -1.41
N GLU A 175 -35.88 -17.93 -2.43
CA GLU A 175 -36.30 -18.81 -3.53
C GLU A 175 -35.11 -19.20 -4.44
N GLU A 176 -34.19 -18.28 -4.70
CA GLU A 176 -32.94 -18.59 -5.42
C GLU A 176 -32.05 -19.55 -4.63
N THR A 177 -32.01 -19.40 -3.31
CA THR A 177 -31.24 -20.28 -2.42
C THR A 177 -31.84 -21.69 -2.40
N HIS A 178 -33.17 -21.82 -2.31
CA HIS A 178 -33.85 -23.11 -2.40
C HIS A 178 -33.57 -23.81 -3.73
N ARG A 179 -33.67 -23.09 -4.86
CA ARG A 179 -33.33 -23.64 -6.17
C ARG A 179 -31.88 -24.10 -6.26
N LEU A 180 -30.94 -23.36 -5.65
CA LEU A 180 -29.53 -23.77 -5.60
C LEU A 180 -29.34 -25.08 -4.84
N ILE A 181 -30.04 -25.24 -3.71
CA ILE A 181 -30.00 -26.46 -2.89
C ILE A 181 -30.59 -27.66 -3.65
N GLU A 182 -31.72 -27.47 -4.33
CA GLU A 182 -32.37 -28.52 -5.13
C GLU A 182 -31.46 -29.07 -6.23
N VAL A 183 -30.72 -28.20 -6.93
CA VAL A 183 -29.81 -28.60 -8.02
C VAL A 183 -28.65 -29.48 -7.51
N VAL A 184 -28.24 -29.32 -6.25
CA VAL A 184 -27.13 -30.10 -5.67
C VAL A 184 -27.59 -31.28 -4.81
N ALA A 185 -28.90 -31.53 -4.74
CA ALA A 185 -29.50 -32.50 -3.81
C ALA A 185 -29.00 -33.93 -4.04
N ASP A 186 -28.73 -34.33 -5.29
CA ASP A 186 -28.27 -35.68 -5.64
C ASP A 186 -26.84 -35.97 -5.16
N SER A 187 -26.06 -34.95 -4.78
CA SER A 187 -24.72 -35.10 -4.25
C SER A 187 -24.69 -34.74 -2.77
N ALA A 188 -24.68 -35.76 -1.91
CA ALA A 188 -24.65 -35.58 -0.45
C ALA A 188 -23.54 -34.63 0.01
N ARG A 189 -22.34 -34.73 -0.58
CA ARG A 189 -21.22 -33.82 -0.31
C ARG A 189 -21.53 -32.37 -0.70
N ASN A 190 -21.97 -32.14 -1.94
CA ASN A 190 -22.21 -30.77 -2.42
C ASN A 190 -23.41 -30.14 -1.71
N SER A 191 -24.46 -30.94 -1.43
CA SER A 191 -25.61 -30.52 -0.65
C SER A 191 -25.21 -30.06 0.75
N ALA A 192 -24.38 -30.84 1.46
CA ALA A 192 -23.87 -30.45 2.77
C ALA A 192 -23.06 -29.14 2.71
N ILE A 193 -22.15 -29.00 1.73
CA ILE A 193 -21.35 -27.79 1.54
C ILE A 193 -22.25 -26.55 1.34
N VAL A 194 -23.26 -26.65 0.46
CA VAL A 194 -24.17 -25.52 0.18
C VAL A 194 -25.00 -25.16 1.41
N HIS A 195 -25.48 -26.15 2.18
CA HIS A 195 -26.21 -25.89 3.42
C HIS A 195 -25.34 -25.19 4.47
N VAL A 196 -24.12 -25.66 4.69
CA VAL A 196 -23.19 -25.05 5.66
C VAL A 196 -22.85 -23.62 5.24
N LEU A 197 -22.64 -23.35 3.95
CA LEU A 197 -22.39 -21.99 3.46
C LEU A 197 -23.62 -21.08 3.59
N ALA A 198 -24.81 -21.60 3.28
CA ALA A 198 -26.04 -20.81 3.28
C ALA A 198 -26.51 -20.45 4.70
N TYR A 199 -26.36 -21.38 5.66
CA TYR A 199 -26.93 -21.23 7.01
C TYR A 199 -25.88 -21.07 8.11
N GLY A 200 -24.65 -21.57 7.91
CA GLY A 200 -23.58 -21.47 8.90
C GLY A 200 -22.81 -20.15 8.85
N GLY A 201 -22.87 -19.41 7.73
CA GLY A 201 -22.16 -18.14 7.59
C GLY A 201 -20.63 -18.27 7.53
N LEU A 202 -20.11 -19.48 7.31
CA LEU A 202 -18.67 -19.74 7.18
C LEU A 202 -18.14 -19.12 5.88
N ARG A 203 -16.91 -18.61 5.93
CA ARG A 203 -16.15 -18.33 4.71
C ARG A 203 -15.71 -19.63 4.06
N VAL A 204 -15.48 -19.59 2.75
CA VAL A 204 -15.02 -20.77 1.98
C VAL A 204 -13.75 -21.38 2.57
N SER A 205 -12.79 -20.57 3.02
CA SER A 205 -11.57 -21.08 3.66
C SER A 205 -11.87 -21.79 4.98
N GLU A 206 -12.76 -21.23 5.80
CA GLU A 206 -13.15 -21.82 7.09
C GLU A 206 -13.88 -23.16 6.87
N LEU A 207 -14.71 -23.26 5.83
CA LEU A 207 -15.33 -24.54 5.44
C LEU A 207 -14.31 -25.56 4.96
N CYS A 208 -13.30 -25.14 4.19
CA CYS A 208 -12.24 -26.04 3.72
C CYS A 208 -11.36 -26.60 4.84
N ASP A 209 -11.22 -25.85 5.94
CA ASP A 209 -10.42 -26.22 7.10
C ASP A 209 -11.25 -26.88 8.22
N LEU A 210 -12.55 -27.16 7.98
CA LEU A 210 -13.47 -27.73 8.97
C LEU A 210 -13.14 -29.20 9.27
N GLU A 211 -12.97 -29.53 10.55
CA GLU A 211 -12.73 -30.89 11.03
C GLU A 211 -14.00 -31.51 11.64
N VAL A 212 -14.05 -32.85 11.71
CA VAL A 212 -15.24 -33.57 12.24
C VAL A 212 -15.55 -33.19 13.69
N GLN A 213 -14.52 -32.86 14.46
CA GLN A 213 -14.64 -32.44 15.87
C GLN A 213 -15.19 -31.03 16.05
N ASP A 214 -15.26 -30.23 14.99
CA ASP A 214 -15.84 -28.88 15.02
C ASP A 214 -17.38 -28.91 14.91
N ILE A 215 -17.96 -30.10 14.68
CA ILE A 215 -19.38 -30.34 14.49
C ILE A 215 -19.93 -31.08 15.71
N ASP A 216 -20.91 -30.48 16.39
CA ASP A 216 -21.65 -31.05 17.54
C ASP A 216 -22.97 -31.70 17.08
#